data_AF-W7VPC8-F1
#
_entry.id   AF-W7VPC8-F1
#
_cell.length_a   1.000
_cell.length_b   1.000
_cell.length_c   1.000
_cell.angle_alpha   90.00
_cell.angle_beta   90.00
_cell.angle_gamma   90.00
#
_symmetry.space_group_name_H-M   'P 1'
#
loop_
_entity.id
_entity.type
_entity.pdbx_description
1 polymer ?
#
loop_
_entity_poly.entity_id
_entity_poly.type
_entity_poly.pdbx_seq_one_letter_code
_entity_poly.pdbx_strand_id
1 'polypeptide(L)'
;MCGVVRHLPRLPRGFEALAREQPALRCVWVDIEDDSDALAPLDLDIENFPTVLVARGAELRFFGTLLPHATTLARTLEAARGAALVALPAAQAEALVTTVRTIGQPVR
;
A
#
# COMPACT_ATOMS: atom_id res chain seq x y z
N MET A 1 1.32 2.17 -8.92
CA MET A 1 0.25 1.51 -8.14
C MET A 1 0.41 1.95 -6.70
N CYS A 2 -0.66 2.38 -6.05
CA CYS A 2 -0.69 2.64 -4.61
C CYS A 2 -1.52 1.51 -3.97
N GLY A 3 -0.95 0.77 -3.02
CA GLY A 3 -1.64 -0.27 -2.26
C GLY A 3 -1.85 0.17 -0.82
N VAL A 4 -2.95 -0.27 -0.20
CA VAL A 4 -3.23 -0.03 1.22
C VAL A 4 -3.52 -1.38 1.87
N VAL A 5 -2.85 -1.70 2.96
CA VAL A 5 -3.03 -2.93 3.75
C VAL A 5 -3.77 -2.58 5.04
N ARG A 6 -4.81 -3.35 5.40
CA ARG A 6 -5.72 -3.04 6.51
C ARG A 6 -6.03 -4.23 7.43
N HIS A 7 -6.63 -3.88 8.58
CA HIS A 7 -7.39 -4.74 9.51
C HIS A 7 -8.66 -4.00 10.05
N LEU A 8 -9.26 -3.09 9.27
CA LEU A 8 -10.46 -2.32 9.68
C LEU A 8 -11.58 -2.45 8.65
N PRO A 9 -12.87 -2.58 9.01
CA PRO A 9 -13.96 -2.98 8.09
C PRO A 9 -14.27 -2.00 6.94
N ARG A 10 -13.70 -0.78 6.90
CA ARG A 10 -13.86 0.18 5.78
C ARG A 10 -12.56 0.89 5.42
N LEU A 11 -12.39 1.26 4.15
CA LEU A 11 -11.23 2.01 3.68
C LEU A 11 -11.32 3.43 4.26
N PRO A 12 -10.23 4.02 4.78
CA PRO A 12 -10.32 5.36 5.32
C PRO A 12 -10.64 6.37 4.20
N ARG A 13 -11.55 7.32 4.47
CA ARG A 13 -12.04 8.30 3.49
C ARG A 13 -10.93 9.06 2.75
N GLY A 14 -9.78 9.28 3.39
CA GLY A 14 -8.62 9.92 2.76
C GLY A 14 -8.09 9.16 1.53
N PHE A 15 -8.15 7.83 1.54
CA PHE A 15 -7.71 7.01 0.40
C PHE A 15 -8.76 6.96 -0.72
N GLU A 16 -10.04 6.93 -0.37
CA GLU A 16 -11.13 7.04 -1.36
C GLU A 16 -11.07 8.38 -2.10
N ALA A 17 -10.80 9.48 -1.38
CA ALA A 17 -10.64 10.80 -1.97
C ALA A 17 -9.47 10.83 -2.96
N LEU A 18 -8.31 10.31 -2.56
CA LEU A 18 -7.15 10.23 -3.43
C LEU A 18 -7.42 9.39 -4.69
N ALA A 19 -8.03 8.22 -4.55
CA ALA A 19 -8.33 7.34 -5.69
C ALA A 19 -9.20 8.06 -6.74
N ARG A 20 -10.12 8.91 -6.28
CA ARG A 20 -10.99 9.72 -7.15
C ARG A 20 -10.25 10.88 -7.81
N GLU A 21 -9.35 11.54 -7.08
CA GLU A 21 -8.57 12.70 -7.58
C GLU A 21 -7.45 12.28 -8.54
N GLN A 22 -6.98 11.04 -8.45
CA GLN A 22 -5.84 10.52 -9.21
C GLN A 22 -6.21 9.22 -9.95
N PRO A 23 -7.09 9.26 -10.96
CA PRO A 23 -7.60 8.06 -11.63
C PRO A 23 -6.52 7.25 -12.37
N ALA A 24 -5.34 7.83 -12.63
CA ALA A 24 -4.19 7.12 -13.17
C ALA A 24 -3.52 6.18 -12.14
N LEU A 25 -3.80 6.35 -10.85
CA LEU A 25 -3.32 5.46 -9.80
C LEU A 25 -4.24 4.25 -9.69
N ARG A 26 -3.68 3.06 -9.89
CA ARG A 26 -4.31 1.83 -9.39
C ARG A 26 -4.20 1.83 -7.87
N CYS A 27 -5.31 2.15 -7.21
CA CYS A 27 -5.49 2.02 -5.77
C CYS A 27 -6.08 0.65 -5.45
N VAL A 28 -5.37 -0.15 -4.68
CA VAL A 28 -5.86 -1.45 -4.20
C VAL A 28 -5.84 -1.53 -2.70
N TRP A 29 -6.65 -2.45 -2.20
CA TRP A 29 -6.86 -2.69 -0.80
C TRP A 29 -6.66 -4.17 -0.48
N VAL A 30 -5.89 -4.44 0.57
CA VAL A 30 -5.58 -5.79 1.02
C VAL A 30 -6.11 -5.97 2.43
N ASP A 31 -6.86 -7.05 2.63
CA ASP A 31 -7.34 -7.46 3.94
C ASP A 31 -6.41 -8.51 4.52
N ILE A 32 -5.68 -8.16 5.58
CA ILE A 32 -4.67 -9.07 6.14
C ILE A 32 -5.30 -10.30 6.80
N GLU A 33 -6.57 -10.22 7.22
CA GLU A 33 -7.27 -11.36 7.82
C GLU A 33 -7.57 -12.43 6.76
N ASP A 34 -8.15 -12.01 5.64
CA ASP A 34 -8.55 -12.91 4.55
C ASP A 34 -7.34 -13.39 3.72
N ASP A 35 -6.33 -12.54 3.54
CA ASP A 35 -5.16 -12.84 2.69
C ASP A 35 -3.91 -13.24 3.51
N SER A 36 -4.08 -13.67 4.76
CA SER A 36 -2.99 -14.03 5.68
C SER A 36 -2.03 -15.07 5.09
N ASP A 37 -2.53 -16.13 4.46
CA ASP A 37 -1.72 -17.18 3.82
C ASP A 37 -0.82 -16.64 2.70
N ALA A 38 -1.28 -15.64 1.94
CA ALA A 38 -0.50 -15.03 0.87
C ALA A 38 0.59 -14.10 1.40
N LEU A 39 0.38 -13.53 2.60
CA LEU A 39 1.30 -12.60 3.25
C LEU A 39 2.29 -13.31 4.19
N ALA A 40 1.95 -14.48 4.72
CA ALA A 40 2.80 -15.24 5.65
C ALA A 40 4.25 -15.48 5.15
N PRO A 41 4.50 -15.82 3.86
CA PRO A 41 5.87 -16.00 3.36
C PRO A 41 6.72 -14.72 3.36
N LEU A 42 6.09 -13.55 3.50
CA LEU A 42 6.77 -12.26 3.44
C LEU A 42 7.29 -11.80 4.80
N ASP A 43 6.96 -12.49 5.90
CA ASP A 43 7.43 -12.17 7.27
C ASP A 43 7.33 -10.66 7.59
N LEU A 44 6.17 -10.06 7.27
CA LEU A 44 5.95 -8.62 7.42
C LEU A 44 5.57 -8.31 8.86
N ASP A 45 6.36 -7.44 9.49
CA ASP A 45 6.07 -6.89 10.81
C ASP A 45 5.05 -5.74 10.71
N ILE A 46 3.78 -6.07 10.44
CA ILE A 46 2.68 -5.10 10.36
C ILE A 46 1.95 -5.05 11.70
N GLU A 47 2.42 -4.19 12.60
CA GLU A 47 1.81 -4.01 13.92
C GLU A 47 0.76 -2.89 13.95
N ASN A 48 0.90 -1.89 13.06
CA ASN A 48 0.11 -0.67 13.09
C ASN A 48 -0.71 -0.52 11.80
N PHE A 49 -1.94 -0.03 11.95
CA PHE A 49 -2.86 0.17 10.83
C PHE A 49 -3.32 1.63 10.71
N PRO A 50 -3.58 2.12 9.49
CA PRO A 50 -3.35 1.44 8.20
C PRO A 50 -1.87 1.45 7.80
N THR A 51 -1.44 0.38 7.12
CA THR A 51 -0.12 0.32 6.48
C THR A 51 -0.28 0.57 4.99
N VAL A 52 0.55 1.45 4.43
CA VAL A 52 0.46 1.89 3.04
C VAL A 52 1.68 1.42 2.27
N LEU A 53 1.42 0.95 1.05
CA LEU A 53 2.41 0.58 0.07
C LEU A 53 2.31 1.52 -1.14
N VAL A 54 3.44 2.04 -1.60
CA VAL A 54 3.50 2.75 -2.90
C VAL A 54 4.49 2.02 -3.77
N ALA A 55 4.12 1.70 -5.01
CA ALA A 55 4.98 1.02 -5.95
C ALA A 55 4.91 1.62 -7.37
N ARG A 56 6.04 1.55 -8.08
CA ARG A 56 6.14 1.93 -9.50
C ARG A 56 6.66 0.73 -10.28
N GLY A 57 5.81 0.13 -11.12
CA GLY A 57 6.16 -1.19 -11.66
C GLY A 57 6.38 -2.18 -10.51
N ALA A 58 7.39 -3.04 -10.62
CA ALA A 58 7.78 -3.97 -9.55
C ALA A 58 8.52 -3.29 -8.39
N GLU A 59 8.91 -2.03 -8.53
CA GLU A 59 9.70 -1.32 -7.53
C GLU A 59 8.82 -0.81 -6.39
N LEU A 60 9.15 -1.23 -5.16
CA LEU A 60 8.57 -0.69 -3.94
C LEU A 60 9.19 0.68 -3.63
N ARG A 61 8.33 1.67 -3.45
CA ARG A 61 8.72 3.08 -3.26
C ARG A 61 8.41 3.59 -1.86
N PHE A 62 7.46 2.98 -1.16
CA PHE A 62 7.15 3.26 0.23
C PHE A 62 6.46 2.04 0.82
N PHE A 63 6.77 1.73 2.07
CA PHE A 63 6.03 0.75 2.87
C PHE A 63 6.09 1.21 4.33
N GLY A 64 4.93 1.51 4.91
CA GLY A 64 4.86 1.98 6.28
C GLY A 64 3.52 2.54 6.68
N THR A 65 3.40 2.90 7.95
CA THR A 65 2.16 3.36 8.56
C THR A 65 1.92 4.83 8.26
N LEU A 66 0.68 5.19 7.93
CA LEU A 66 0.30 6.57 7.69
C LEU A 66 -1.01 6.89 8.39
N LEU A 67 -1.09 8.11 8.92
CA LEU A 67 -2.38 8.65 9.33
C LEU A 67 -3.30 8.77 8.11
N PRO A 68 -4.60 8.45 8.24
CA PRO A 68 -5.55 8.42 7.12
C PRO A 68 -6.01 9.82 6.67
N HIS A 69 -5.09 10.79 6.62
CA HIS A 69 -5.33 12.14 6.12
C HIS A 69 -4.92 12.24 4.65
N ALA A 70 -5.82 12.76 3.80
CA ALA A 70 -5.59 12.91 2.36
C ALA A 70 -4.29 13.68 2.06
N THR A 71 -4.02 14.77 2.79
CA THR A 71 -2.80 15.58 2.63
C THR A 71 -1.52 14.80 2.92
N THR A 72 -1.50 13.98 3.97
CA THR A 72 -0.33 13.16 4.31
C THR A 72 -0.07 12.13 3.23
N LEU A 73 -1.11 11.45 2.77
CA LEU A 73 -1.02 10.46 1.71
C LEU A 73 -0.52 11.08 0.39
N ALA A 74 -1.08 12.23 -0.01
CA ALA A 74 -0.65 12.94 -1.21
C ALA A 74 0.83 13.32 -1.16
N ARG A 75 1.30 13.84 -0.01
CA ARG A 75 2.72 14.18 0.18
C ARG A 75 3.62 12.95 0.10
N THR A 76 3.23 11.84 0.72
CA THR A 76 4.00 10.59 0.64
C THR A 76 4.07 10.08 -0.80
N LEU A 77 2.98 10.20 -1.57
CA LEU A 77 2.98 9.83 -2.98
C LEU A 77 3.91 10.69 -3.82
N GLU A 78 3.91 12.00 -3.63
CA GLU A 78 4.85 12.89 -4.34
C GLU A 78 6.30 12.57 -3.98
N ALA A 79 6.59 12.35 -2.69
CA ALA A 79 7.93 12.00 -2.25
C ALA A 79 8.39 10.64 -2.83
N ALA A 80 7.51 9.64 -2.82
CA ALA A 80 7.74 8.31 -3.40
C ALA A 80 7.91 8.33 -4.93
N ARG A 81 7.40 9.35 -5.64
CA ARG A 81 7.67 9.55 -7.07
C ARG A 81 9.12 10.01 -7.32
N GLY A 82 9.66 10.85 -6.44
CA GLY A 82 11.03 11.35 -6.54
C GLY A 82 12.09 10.32 -6.12
N ALA A 83 11.93 9.70 -4.96
CA ALA A 83 12.90 8.74 -4.40
C ALA A 83 12.21 7.54 -3.74
N ALA A 84 12.92 6.41 -3.63
CA ALA A 84 12.43 5.27 -2.88
C ALA A 84 12.60 5.58 -1.39
N LEU A 85 11.52 5.40 -0.62
CA LEU A 85 11.40 5.66 0.81
C LEU A 85 11.11 4.34 1.53
N VAL A 86 11.90 3.30 1.21
CA VAL A 86 11.72 1.95 1.76
C VAL A 86 13.04 1.37 2.24
N ALA A 87 12.98 0.63 3.34
CA ALA A 87 14.09 -0.09 3.93
C ALA A 87 13.80 -1.59 4.00
N LEU A 88 13.47 -2.20 2.85
CA LEU A 88 13.27 -3.64 2.71
C LEU A 88 14.30 -4.23 1.73
N PRO A 89 14.76 -5.47 1.95
CA PRO A 89 15.54 -6.22 0.96
C PRO A 89 14.82 -6.26 -0.39
N ALA A 90 15.57 -6.14 -1.50
CA ALA A 90 14.99 -6.05 -2.84
C ALA A 90 14.05 -7.22 -3.19
N ALA A 91 14.44 -8.45 -2.83
CA ALA A 91 13.62 -9.65 -3.07
C ALA A 91 12.29 -9.60 -2.30
N GLN A 92 12.31 -9.17 -1.04
CA GLN A 92 11.11 -9.04 -0.22
C GLN A 92 10.21 -7.91 -0.72
N ALA A 93 10.80 -6.80 -1.14
CA ALA A 93 10.09 -5.67 -1.74
C ALA A 93 9.35 -6.06 -3.03
N GLU A 94 10.00 -6.80 -3.93
CA GLU A 94 9.40 -7.26 -5.18
C GLU A 94 8.29 -8.30 -4.92
N ALA A 95 8.52 -9.25 -4.01
CA ALA A 95 7.54 -10.24 -3.62
C ALA A 95 6.30 -9.56 -3.01
N LEU A 96 6.48 -8.59 -2.12
CA LEU A 96 5.39 -7.81 -1.53
C LEU A 96 4.56 -7.08 -2.59
N VAL A 97 5.21 -6.40 -3.54
CA VAL A 97 4.50 -5.71 -4.63
C VAL A 97 3.70 -6.70 -5.48
N THR A 98 4.26 -7.87 -5.76
CA THR A 98 3.61 -8.92 -6.56
C THR A 98 2.42 -9.55 -5.83
N THR A 99 2.57 -9.84 -4.55
CA THR A 99 1.49 -10.37 -3.70
C THR A 99 0.35 -9.37 -3.61
N VAL A 100 0.61 -8.11 -3.24
CA VAL A 100 -0.41 -7.05 -3.13
C VAL A 100 -1.12 -6.79 -4.46
N ARG A 101 -0.44 -6.97 -5.59
CA ARG A 101 -1.07 -6.87 -6.91
C ARG A 101 -2.10 -7.94 -7.18
N THR A 102 -1.83 -9.14 -6.68
CA THR A 102 -2.59 -10.37 -6.91
C THR A 102 -3.83 -10.41 -6.02
N ILE A 103 -3.67 -10.13 -4.72
CA ILE A 103 -4.74 -10.22 -3.73
C ILE A 103 -5.54 -8.92 -3.60
N GLY A 104 -4.91 -7.78 -3.92
CA GLY A 104 -5.47 -6.46 -3.70
C GLY A 104 -6.74 -6.18 -4.50
N GLN A 105 -7.81 -5.87 -3.78
CA GLN A 105 -9.11 -5.49 -4.33
C GLN A 105 -9.10 -4.02 -4.79
N PRO A 106 -9.69 -3.67 -5.94
CA PRO A 106 -9.74 -2.28 -6.39
C PRO A 106 -10.55 -1.40 -5.44
N VAL A 107 -10.02 -0.22 -5.14
CA VAL A 107 -10.79 0.84 -4.45
C VAL A 107 -11.78 1.43 -5.45
N ARG A 108 -13.08 1.38 -5.13
CA ARG A 108 -14.17 1.97 -5.93
C ARG A 108 -14.65 3.29 -5.33
#